data_AF-A0A954A7W1-F1
#
_entry.id   AF-A0A954A7W1-F1
#
_cell.length_a   1.000
_cell.length_b   1.000
_cell.length_c   1.000
_cell.angle_alpha   90.00
_cell.angle_beta   90.00
_cell.angle_gamma   90.00
#
_symmetry.space_group_name_H-M   'P 1'
#
loop_
_entity.id
_entity.type
_entity.pdbx_description
1 polymer ?
#
loop_
_entity_poly.entity_id
_entity_poly.type
_entity_poly.pdbx_seq_one_letter_code
_entity_poly.pdbx_strand_id
1 'polypeptide(L)'
;MIDRPRPLHRLPLNAADASLLALDRLMGPGRVGGNLVHLVIEVDGGIDPARVTRAFERFVERSPWPAARLRRGAPLLPPYWKPSPRDRRSLPPVTEHRETENPSIDRFLEQRLNDPIDPFRGPPMRCDLLPPAHDGAS
;
A
#
# COMPACT_ATOMS: atom_id res chain seq x y z
N MET A 1 -46.80 -6.49 5.33
CA MET A 1 -45.57 -6.19 6.08
C MET A 1 -44.40 -6.62 5.18
N ILE A 2 -43.86 -5.69 4.40
CA ILE A 2 -42.83 -5.97 3.38
C ILE A 2 -41.48 -5.60 4.00
N ASP A 3 -40.58 -6.56 4.08
CA ASP A 3 -39.22 -6.40 4.61
C ASP A 3 -38.43 -5.47 3.67
N ARG A 4 -37.90 -4.35 4.19
CA ARG A 4 -37.11 -3.41 3.38
C ARG A 4 -35.66 -3.89 3.33
N PRO A 5 -35.03 -4.02 2.15
CA PRO A 5 -33.63 -4.39 2.06
C PRO A 5 -32.76 -3.32 2.76
N ARG A 6 -31.84 -3.76 3.63
CA ARG A 6 -30.86 -2.87 4.28
C ARG A 6 -30.02 -2.17 3.20
N PRO A 7 -29.78 -0.86 3.30
CA PRO A 7 -28.95 -0.15 2.34
C PRO A 7 -27.52 -0.73 2.36
N LEU A 8 -27.04 -1.16 1.19
CA LEU A 8 -25.65 -1.52 0.98
C LEU A 8 -24.79 -0.28 1.23
N HIS A 9 -24.03 -0.25 2.33
CA HIS A 9 -22.97 0.74 2.54
C HIS A 9 -21.85 0.50 1.52
N ARG A 10 -22.03 1.01 0.29
CA ARG A 10 -20.94 1.21 -0.65
C ARG A 10 -20.19 2.47 -0.21
N LEU A 11 -18.94 2.30 0.20
CA LEU A 11 -18.05 3.42 0.54
C LEU A 11 -17.77 4.21 -0.74
N PRO A 12 -18.09 5.51 -0.80
CA PRO A 12 -17.71 6.35 -1.95
C PRO A 12 -16.18 6.47 -2.00
N LEU A 13 -15.63 6.50 -3.21
CA LEU A 13 -14.22 6.86 -3.45
C LEU A 13 -13.92 8.15 -2.69
N ASN A 14 -13.02 8.10 -1.71
CA ASN A 14 -12.65 9.28 -0.94
C ASN A 14 -11.51 10.02 -1.67
N ALA A 15 -11.20 11.25 -1.22
CA ALA A 15 -10.22 12.11 -1.86
C ALA A 15 -8.83 11.45 -2.05
N ALA A 16 -8.43 10.52 -1.17
CA ALA A 16 -7.18 9.78 -1.32
C ALA A 16 -7.23 8.76 -2.45
N ASP A 17 -8.38 8.13 -2.68
CA ASP A 17 -8.62 7.23 -3.81
C ASP A 17 -8.58 8.02 -5.14
N ALA A 18 -9.09 9.26 -5.12
CA ALA A 18 -9.00 10.17 -6.26
C ALA A 18 -7.57 10.66 -6.52
N SER A 19 -6.77 10.91 -5.47
CA SER A 19 -5.36 11.31 -5.61
C SER A 19 -4.50 10.18 -6.18
N LEU A 20 -4.70 8.93 -5.76
CA LEU A 20 -4.00 7.75 -6.29
C LEU A 20 -4.32 7.51 -7.77
N LEU A 21 -5.60 7.64 -8.17
CA LEU A 21 -6.02 7.53 -9.57
C LEU A 21 -5.59 8.74 -10.43
N ALA A 22 -5.49 9.94 -9.84
CA ALA A 22 -5.05 11.15 -10.55
C ALA A 22 -3.53 11.15 -10.80
N LEU A 23 -2.73 10.57 -9.90
CA LEU A 23 -1.29 10.41 -10.07
C LEU A 23 -0.95 9.42 -11.19
N ASP A 24 -1.73 8.34 -11.34
CA ASP A 24 -1.61 7.38 -12.45
C ASP A 24 -1.79 8.05 -13.82
N ARG A 25 -2.74 8.99 -13.94
CA ARG A 25 -3.03 9.69 -15.19
C ARG A 25 -2.03 10.82 -15.52
N LEU A 26 -1.33 11.38 -14.52
CA LEU A 26 -0.35 12.46 -14.70
C LEU A 26 1.07 11.96 -15.02
N MET A 27 1.36 10.69 -14.77
CA MET A 27 2.68 10.07 -14.92
C MET A 27 2.84 9.32 -16.26
N GLY A 28 2.31 9.87 -17.36
CA GLY A 28 2.32 9.22 -18.69
C GLY A 28 3.73 8.87 -19.23
N PRO A 29 3.78 8.41 -20.50
CA PRO A 29 3.95 7.03 -20.92
C PRO A 29 5.32 6.41 -20.54
N GLY A 30 5.65 6.37 -19.25
CA GLY A 30 6.62 5.40 -18.75
C GLY A 30 5.98 4.02 -18.80
N ARG A 31 6.61 3.05 -19.46
CA ARG A 31 6.15 1.65 -19.65
C ARG A 31 6.09 0.85 -18.34
N VAL A 32 5.45 1.37 -17.30
CA VAL A 32 5.15 0.63 -16.07
C VAL A 32 3.77 0.01 -16.29
N GLY A 33 3.75 -1.21 -16.81
CA GLY A 33 2.53 -2.00 -16.94
C GLY A 33 2.04 -2.43 -15.54
N GLY A 34 1.48 -1.51 -14.76
CA GLY A 34 0.95 -1.85 -13.44
C GLY A 34 0.34 -0.66 -12.71
N ASN A 35 -0.80 -0.90 -12.04
CA ASN A 35 -1.51 0.07 -11.19
C ASN A 35 -0.80 0.27 -9.83
N LEU A 36 0.54 0.24 -9.80
CA LEU A 36 1.36 0.34 -8.59
C LEU A 36 2.00 1.72 -8.50
N VAL A 37 1.75 2.42 -7.39
CA VAL A 37 2.41 3.70 -7.08
C VAL A 37 3.54 3.44 -6.09
N HIS A 38 4.75 3.85 -6.45
CA HIS A 38 5.92 3.82 -5.56
C HIS A 38 6.26 5.24 -5.13
N LEU A 39 6.33 5.46 -3.82
CA LEU A 39 6.79 6.71 -3.22
C LEU A 39 8.11 6.44 -2.49
N VAL A 40 9.17 7.10 -2.91
CA VAL A 40 10.48 7.08 -2.23
C VAL A 40 10.61 8.35 -1.40
N ILE A 41 11.00 8.18 -0.14
CA ILE A 41 11.21 9.29 0.81
C ILE A 41 12.63 9.17 1.34
N GLU A 42 13.47 10.13 0.98
CA GLU A 42 14.80 10.28 1.56
C GLU A 42 14.66 10.95 2.94
N VAL A 43 15.43 10.44 3.90
CA VAL A 43 15.43 10.91 5.28
C VAL A 43 16.86 11.09 5.76
N ASP A 44 17.07 12.11 6.59
CA ASP A 44 18.40 12.49 7.09
C ASP A 44 19.01 11.46 8.07
N GLY A 45 18.27 10.42 8.45
CA GLY A 45 18.74 9.41 9.39
C GLY A 45 17.85 8.17 9.48
N GLY A 46 18.34 7.16 10.20
CA GLY A 46 17.64 5.89 10.37
C GLY A 46 16.25 6.05 10.98
N ILE A 47 15.29 5.27 10.48
CA ILE A 47 13.91 5.25 10.97
C ILE A 47 13.69 3.97 11.77
N ASP A 48 13.29 4.10 13.02
CA ASP A 48 12.83 2.96 13.83
C ASP A 48 11.58 2.30 13.18
N PRO A 49 11.65 1.01 12.77
CA PRO A 49 10.50 0.30 12.20
C PRO A 49 9.27 0.30 13.12
N ALA A 50 9.46 0.24 14.44
CA ALA A 50 8.36 0.26 15.40
C ALA A 50 7.63 1.62 15.44
N ARG A 51 8.31 2.71 15.09
CA ARG A 51 7.69 4.03 14.94
C ARG A 51 6.80 4.08 13.71
N VAL A 52 7.22 3.47 12.61
CA VAL A 52 6.45 3.38 11.36
C VAL A 52 5.21 2.52 11.56
N THR A 53 5.36 1.35 12.18
CA THR A 53 4.21 0.48 12.51
C THR A 53 3.18 1.21 13.36
N ARG A 54 3.60 1.93 14.40
CA ARG A 54 2.70 2.77 15.22
C ARG A 54 2.06 3.91 14.43
N ALA A 55 2.75 4.46 13.43
CA ALA A 55 2.15 5.45 12.53
C ALA A 55 1.07 4.81 11.65
N PHE A 56 1.29 3.60 11.15
CA PHE A 56 0.27 2.84 10.43
C PHE A 56 -0.93 2.52 11.31
N GLU A 57 -0.74 2.11 12.56
CA GLU A 57 -1.85 1.90 13.51
C GLU A 57 -2.75 3.15 13.62
N ARG A 58 -2.14 4.32 13.83
CA ARG A 58 -2.89 5.59 13.89
C ARG A 58 -3.54 5.95 12.56
N PHE A 59 -2.87 5.67 11.45
CA PHE A 59 -3.39 5.95 10.12
C PHE A 59 -4.61 5.08 9.80
N VAL A 60 -4.55 3.78 10.10
CA VAL A 60 -5.67 2.87 9.84
C VAL A 60 -6.89 3.14 10.70
N GLU A 61 -6.69 3.73 11.89
CA GLU A 61 -7.81 4.21 12.71
C GLU A 61 -8.57 5.38 12.06
N ARG A 62 -7.89 6.23 11.30
CA ARG A 62 -8.51 7.34 10.55
C ARG A 62 -9.00 6.94 9.18
N SER A 63 -8.24 6.09 8.49
CA SER A 63 -8.46 5.69 7.12
C SER A 63 -8.23 4.19 6.98
N PRO A 64 -9.26 3.34 6.85
CA PRO A 64 -9.12 1.90 6.97
C PRO A 64 -8.58 1.21 5.70
N TRP A 65 -8.51 1.92 4.56
CA TRP A 65 -8.08 1.33 3.28
C TRP A 65 -6.68 0.69 3.28
N PRO A 66 -5.67 1.18 4.01
CA PRO A 66 -4.34 0.57 4.07
C PRO A 66 -4.35 -0.82 4.71
N ALA A 67 -5.37 -1.15 5.50
CA ALA A 67 -5.57 -2.47 6.10
C ALA A 67 -6.75 -3.23 5.46
N ALA A 68 -7.30 -2.71 4.36
CA ALA A 68 -8.37 -3.35 3.62
C ALA A 68 -7.81 -4.47 2.74
N ARG A 69 -8.70 -5.35 2.30
CA ARG A 69 -8.40 -6.38 1.30
C ARG A 69 -9.45 -6.34 0.21
N LEU A 70 -9.05 -6.66 -1.00
CA LEU A 70 -9.96 -6.84 -2.09
C LEU A 70 -10.76 -8.13 -1.85
N ARG A 71 -12.08 -8.02 -1.92
CA ARG A 71 -13.00 -9.14 -1.76
C ARG A 71 -13.91 -9.23 -2.97
N ARG A 72 -14.38 -10.43 -3.26
CA ARG A 72 -15.37 -10.69 -4.29
C ARG A 72 -16.51 -11.49 -3.67
N GLY A 73 -17.72 -10.93 -3.71
CA GLY A 73 -18.89 -11.58 -3.11
C GLY A 73 -19.41 -12.76 -3.95
N ALA A 74 -19.27 -12.67 -5.27
CA ALA A 74 -19.61 -13.74 -6.22
C ALA A 74 -18.77 -13.56 -7.49
N PRO A 75 -18.50 -14.61 -8.28
CA PRO A 75 -17.61 -14.55 -9.46
C PRO A 75 -17.96 -13.45 -10.47
N LEU A 76 -19.25 -13.16 -10.63
CA LEU A 76 -19.78 -12.20 -11.61
C LEU A 76 -19.91 -10.77 -11.06
N LEU A 77 -19.69 -10.56 -9.75
CA LEU A 77 -19.78 -9.24 -9.15
C LEU A 77 -18.41 -8.55 -9.17
N PRO A 78 -18.38 -7.22 -9.38
CA PRO A 78 -17.16 -6.45 -9.24
C PRO A 78 -16.54 -6.65 -7.85
N PRO A 79 -15.21 -6.71 -7.75
CA PRO A 79 -14.54 -6.77 -6.46
C PRO A 79 -14.72 -5.44 -5.70
N TYR A 80 -14.60 -5.48 -4.38
CA TYR A 80 -14.70 -4.32 -3.51
C TYR A 80 -13.65 -4.38 -2.40
N TRP A 81 -13.17 -3.21 -1.96
CA TRP A 81 -12.29 -3.11 -0.81
C TRP A 81 -13.09 -3.32 0.48
N LYS A 82 -12.67 -4.28 1.29
CA LYS A 82 -13.27 -4.57 2.59
C LYS A 82 -12.25 -4.28 3.70
N PRO A 83 -12.47 -3.24 4.52
CA PRO A 83 -11.75 -3.06 5.77
C PRO A 83 -11.82 -4.30 6.66
N SER A 84 -10.70 -4.66 7.28
CA SER A 84 -10.68 -5.69 8.31
C SER A 84 -11.29 -5.13 9.62
N PRO A 85 -12.02 -5.95 10.42
CA PRO A 85 -12.43 -5.61 11.77
C PRO A 85 -11.24 -5.13 12.61
N ARG A 86 -11.44 -4.16 13.50
CA ARG A 86 -10.35 -3.52 14.27
C ARG A 86 -9.42 -4.52 14.96
N ASP A 87 -9.99 -5.54 15.58
CA ASP A 87 -9.29 -6.62 16.29
C ASP A 87 -8.51 -7.57 15.37
N ARG A 88 -8.73 -7.48 14.05
CA ARG A 88 -8.11 -8.35 13.03
C ARG A 88 -7.47 -7.56 11.89
N ARG A 89 -7.18 -6.28 12.10
CA ARG A 89 -6.51 -5.45 11.09
C ARG A 89 -5.11 -5.99 10.85
N SER A 90 -4.86 -6.36 9.61
CA SER A 90 -3.50 -6.56 9.12
C SER A 90 -2.99 -5.20 8.69
N LEU A 91 -2.01 -4.67 9.41
CA LEU A 91 -1.32 -3.45 9.01
C LEU A 91 -0.49 -3.71 7.74
N PRO A 92 -0.20 -2.68 6.93
CA PRO A 92 0.85 -2.74 5.94
C PRO A 92 2.14 -3.30 6.55
N PRO A 93 2.79 -4.29 5.91
CA PRO A 93 4.07 -4.79 6.40
C PRO A 93 5.13 -3.70 6.30
N VAL A 94 5.96 -3.60 7.34
CA VAL A 94 7.17 -2.78 7.39
C VAL A 94 8.35 -3.73 7.37
N THR A 95 9.17 -3.67 6.34
CA THR A 95 10.36 -4.51 6.19
C THR A 95 11.60 -3.63 6.30
N GLU A 96 12.48 -3.96 7.22
CA GLU A 96 13.80 -3.34 7.32
C GLU A 96 14.79 -4.16 6.50
N HIS A 97 15.53 -3.49 5.62
CA HIS A 97 16.57 -4.10 4.79
C HIS A 97 17.94 -3.72 5.32
N ARG A 98 18.89 -4.65 5.24
CA ARG A 98 20.28 -4.40 5.64
C ARG A 98 21.16 -4.08 4.43
N GLU A 99 22.24 -3.33 4.65
CA GLU A 99 23.20 -2.94 3.59
C GLU A 99 23.74 -4.13 2.81
N THR A 100 24.01 -5.25 3.48
CA THR A 100 24.55 -6.46 2.85
C THR A 100 23.56 -7.22 1.97
N GLU A 101 22.27 -6.88 2.04
CA GLU A 101 21.19 -7.58 1.35
C GLU A 101 20.72 -6.84 0.09
N ASN A 102 21.20 -5.61 -0.11
CA ASN A 102 20.62 -4.71 -1.10
C ASN A 102 21.54 -4.51 -2.30
N PRO A 103 21.08 -4.82 -3.54
CA PRO A 103 21.73 -4.27 -4.72
C PRO A 103 21.59 -2.74 -4.75
N SER A 104 22.14 -2.06 -5.77
CA SER A 104 21.92 -0.61 -5.94
C SER A 104 20.45 -0.25 -5.74
N ILE A 105 20.17 0.91 -5.12
CA ILE A 105 18.81 1.35 -4.81
C ILE A 105 17.90 1.22 -6.03
N ASP A 106 18.37 1.61 -7.22
CA ASP A 106 17.62 1.45 -8.47
C ASP A 106 17.20 0.00 -8.74
N ARG A 107 18.11 -0.97 -8.58
CA ARG A 107 17.77 -2.39 -8.77
C ARG A 107 16.77 -2.86 -7.71
N PHE A 108 16.90 -2.41 -6.46
CA PHE A 108 15.92 -2.73 -5.43
C PHE A 108 14.54 -2.17 -5.78
N LEU A 109 14.46 -0.90 -6.20
CA LEU A 109 13.21 -0.25 -6.60
C LEU A 109 12.59 -0.98 -7.79
N GLU A 110 13.36 -1.35 -8.81
CA GLU A 110 12.90 -2.15 -9.95
C GLU A 110 12.38 -3.52 -9.53
N GLN A 111 13.13 -4.25 -8.69
CA GLN A 111 12.68 -5.55 -8.18
C GLN A 111 11.39 -5.41 -7.37
N ARG A 112 11.29 -4.40 -6.51
CA ARG A 112 10.09 -4.14 -5.72
C ARG A 112 8.90 -3.73 -6.59
N LEU A 113 9.09 -2.95 -7.65
CA LEU A 113 8.00 -2.65 -8.59
C LEU A 113 7.44 -3.92 -9.24
N ASN A 114 8.29 -4.91 -9.47
CA ASN A 114 7.91 -6.19 -10.07
C ASN A 114 7.45 -7.26 -9.07
N ASP A 115 7.53 -7.00 -7.76
CA ASP A 115 7.08 -7.92 -6.71
C ASP A 115 5.60 -7.65 -6.35
N PRO A 116 4.66 -8.47 -6.88
CA PRO A 116 3.24 -8.14 -6.85
C PRO A 116 2.66 -8.22 -5.44
N ILE A 117 1.80 -7.25 -5.12
CA ILE A 117 0.95 -7.32 -3.94
C ILE A 117 -0.32 -8.09 -4.34
N ASP A 118 -0.62 -9.22 -3.69
CA ASP A 118 -1.92 -9.89 -3.85
C ASP A 118 -2.97 -9.17 -2.97
N PRO A 119 -3.87 -8.38 -3.57
CA PRO A 119 -4.81 -7.56 -2.81
C PRO A 119 -5.90 -8.40 -2.14
N PHE A 120 -6.07 -9.68 -2.50
CA PHE A 120 -7.01 -10.59 -1.85
C PHE A 120 -6.45 -11.19 -0.57
N ARG A 121 -5.12 -11.32 -0.47
CA ARG A 121 -4.43 -11.93 0.67
C ARG A 121 -4.02 -10.92 1.72
N GLY A 122 -3.49 -9.77 1.30
CA GLY A 122 -2.86 -8.81 2.19
C GLY A 122 -3.35 -7.36 2.03
N PRO A 123 -2.81 -6.45 2.86
CA PRO A 123 -2.89 -5.02 2.66
C PRO A 123 -2.50 -4.60 1.23
N PRO A 124 -3.11 -3.55 0.65
CA PRO A 124 -2.79 -3.08 -0.71
C PRO A 124 -1.49 -2.28 -0.79
N MET A 125 -0.70 -2.22 0.28
CA MET A 125 0.55 -1.47 0.34
C MET A 125 1.54 -2.16 1.28
N ARG A 126 2.82 -1.87 1.07
CA ARG A 126 3.94 -2.26 1.93
C ARG A 126 4.89 -1.08 2.12
N CYS A 127 5.72 -1.13 3.16
CA CYS A 127 6.74 -0.14 3.43
C CYS A 127 8.10 -0.84 3.60
N ASP A 128 9.08 -0.37 2.86
CA ASP A 128 10.46 -0.84 2.91
C ASP A 128 11.34 0.26 3.49
N LEU A 129 12.10 -0.06 4.53
CA LEU A 129 13.08 0.82 5.13
C LEU A 129 14.45 0.39 4.61
N LEU A 130 15.06 1.25 3.80
CA LEU A 130 16.34 1.00 3.19
C LEU A 130 17.45 1.65 4.03
N PRO A 131 18.63 1.03 4.09
CA PRO A 131 19.80 1.68 4.66
C PRO A 131 20.18 2.91 3.82
N PRO A 132 21.01 3.81 4.37
CA PRO A 132 21.52 4.94 3.60
C PRO A 132 22.19 4.47 2.31
N ALA A 133 21.96 5.22 1.23
CA ALA A 133 22.69 5.02 -0.01
C ALA A 133 24.18 5.16 0.30
N HIS A 134 24.98 4.14 -0.05
CA HIS A 134 26.40 4.37 -0.17
C HIS A 134 26.61 5.21 -1.42
N ASP A 135 26.77 6.51 -1.25
CA ASP A 135 27.43 7.33 -2.26
C ASP A 135 28.81 6.71 -2.45
N GLY A 136 28.98 6.02 -3.56
CA GLY A 136 30.28 5.51 -3.97
C GLY A 136 31.21 6.71 -4.09
N ALA A 137 32.01 6.96 -3.05
CA ALA A 137 33.17 7.82 -3.14
C ALA A 137 34.12 7.15 -4.15
N SER A 138 34.10 7.67 -5.37
CA SER A 138 35.13 7.51 -6.38
C SER A 138 35.58 8.89 -6.82
#